data_AF-A0A812XIT4-F1
#
_entry.id   AF-A0A812XIT4-F1
#
_cell.length_a   1.000
_cell.length_b   1.000
_cell.length_c   1.000
_cell.angle_alpha   90.00
_cell.angle_beta   90.00
_cell.angle_gamma   90.00
#
_symmetry.space_group_name_H-M   'P 1'
#
loop_
_entity.id
_entity.type
_entity.pdbx_description
1 polymer ?
#
loop_
_entity_poly.entity_id
_entity_poly.type
_entity_poly.pdbx_seq_one_letter_code
_entity_poly.pdbx_strand_id
1 'polypeptide(L)'
;MAMRFMNGLTSIINICHNPSGLRAQVEALGFQHLDLEVTAPRVAIFREAIVDLLEMELPNGLPSKARVGLQALLNYSGGAYIYIRREYSARIKIIQRSWRVANNKASEEEQAEEAGAATAAVADNEDLLQKSAEEKTQRAASKDSTKDSEGAPVRRDSKNEATSTVKTTATELKVPTTFNEMFLFNAAVMGFGQSTWMHLVLDQFDDIVSNVANSYRLQEECDVLSLVLAQHPGSIRLSEFKAVMLASLRSLVPKEWDSNHEVAWNWLWENVERMLRSHIGKPQAHEEALGRFILSLSETSILFLRQELYRRFFAVAPAGQDHFKQSTTRLYFIADKIIEMTVEIFRSPRQMVVDISALGLRHVGYEVPTELFAPFVSAAVDVVRGMTTDDVAEAAFRWSLTLVSKILVRTVLEGSTIVMRAINTNQEKALRKAIAVAPRGRRATELLEIRVGTQSISPLFWAIESGSLNCGK
;
A
#
# COMPACT_ATOMS: atom_id res chain seq x y z
N MET A 1 -19.49 8.75 0.34
CA MET A 1 -19.17 8.65 -1.11
C MET A 1 -19.30 9.99 -1.83
N ALA A 2 -20.40 10.74 -1.66
CA ALA A 2 -20.57 12.05 -2.29
C ALA A 2 -19.44 13.07 -2.01
N MET A 3 -18.93 13.14 -0.77
CA MET A 3 -17.81 14.04 -0.46
C MET A 3 -16.49 13.67 -1.15
N ARG A 4 -16.13 12.38 -1.22
CA ARG A 4 -14.92 11.93 -1.94
C ARG A 4 -14.98 12.30 -3.42
N PHE A 5 -16.18 12.14 -3.99
CA PHE A 5 -16.47 12.52 -5.34
C PHE A 5 -16.30 14.04 -5.55
N MET A 6 -16.93 14.86 -4.71
CA MET A 6 -16.80 16.32 -4.78
C MET A 6 -15.36 16.80 -4.56
N ASN A 7 -14.59 16.13 -3.70
CA ASN A 7 -13.16 16.41 -3.52
C ASN A 7 -12.36 16.10 -4.79
N GLY A 8 -12.67 15.01 -5.49
CA GLY A 8 -12.06 14.69 -6.79
C GLY A 8 -12.36 15.75 -7.84
N LEU A 9 -13.63 16.15 -7.96
CA LEU A 9 -14.05 17.22 -8.88
C LEU A 9 -13.39 18.57 -8.53
N THR A 10 -13.38 18.92 -7.25
CA THR A 10 -12.75 20.15 -6.73
C THR A 10 -11.25 20.15 -7.01
N SER A 11 -10.58 19.02 -6.84
CA SER A 11 -9.15 18.88 -7.15
C SER A 11 -8.85 19.14 -8.63
N ILE A 12 -9.66 18.58 -9.55
CA ILE A 12 -9.52 18.82 -11.00
C ILE A 12 -9.78 20.30 -11.32
N ILE A 13 -10.82 20.90 -10.76
CA ILE A 13 -11.16 22.31 -10.98
C ILE A 13 -10.04 23.23 -10.47
N ASN A 14 -9.54 23.00 -9.25
CA ASN A 14 -8.52 23.85 -8.64
C ASN A 14 -7.21 23.86 -9.44
N ILE A 15 -6.89 22.77 -10.14
CA ILE A 15 -5.66 22.65 -10.93
C ILE A 15 -5.86 22.92 -12.43
N CYS A 16 -7.07 23.28 -12.87
CA CYS A 16 -7.38 23.43 -14.30
C CYS A 16 -6.54 24.49 -15.01
N HIS A 17 -6.02 25.48 -14.27
CA HIS A 17 -5.15 26.53 -14.77
C HIS A 17 -3.71 26.03 -15.09
N ASN A 18 -3.35 24.82 -14.65
CA ASN A 18 -2.03 24.22 -14.86
C ASN A 18 -2.15 22.93 -15.68
N PRO A 19 -1.87 22.95 -17.00
CA PRO A 19 -2.04 21.78 -17.87
C PRO A 19 -1.25 20.54 -17.44
N SER A 20 -0.01 20.69 -16.96
CA SER A 20 0.80 19.56 -16.53
C SER A 20 0.29 18.97 -15.21
N GLY A 21 -0.10 19.83 -14.27
CA GLY A 21 -0.73 19.42 -13.02
C GLY A 21 -2.08 18.75 -13.24
N LEU A 22 -2.92 19.30 -14.13
CA LEU A 22 -4.21 18.73 -14.50
C LEU A 22 -4.07 17.34 -15.10
N ARG A 23 -3.12 17.17 -16.03
CA ARG A 23 -2.81 15.86 -16.60
C ARG A 23 -2.44 14.85 -15.52
N ALA A 24 -1.51 15.21 -14.63
CA ALA A 24 -1.06 14.33 -13.56
C ALA A 24 -2.22 13.94 -12.61
N GLN A 25 -3.08 14.90 -12.26
CA GLN A 25 -4.23 14.68 -11.40
C GLN A 25 -5.27 13.75 -12.04
N VAL A 26 -5.60 13.99 -13.31
CA VAL A 26 -6.55 13.15 -14.07
C VAL A 26 -5.96 11.76 -14.32
N GLU A 27 -4.66 11.64 -14.58
CA GLU A 27 -4.00 10.34 -14.70
C GLU A 27 -4.09 9.55 -13.38
N ALA A 28 -3.77 10.17 -12.24
CA ALA A 28 -3.88 9.54 -10.93
C ALA A 28 -5.31 9.04 -10.64
N LEU A 29 -6.32 9.87 -10.92
CA LEU A 29 -7.71 9.46 -10.77
C LEU A 29 -8.09 8.35 -11.77
N GLY A 30 -7.57 8.37 -13.00
CA GLY A 30 -7.80 7.31 -13.98
C GLY A 30 -7.24 5.97 -13.54
N PHE A 31 -6.07 5.94 -12.88
CA PHE A 31 -5.52 4.73 -12.27
C PHE A 31 -6.43 4.18 -11.17
N GLN A 32 -7.00 5.04 -10.32
CA GLN A 32 -7.97 4.62 -9.30
C GLN A 32 -9.26 4.00 -9.89
N HIS A 33 -9.58 4.29 -11.15
CA HIS A 33 -10.77 3.78 -11.83
C HIS A 33 -10.46 2.62 -12.78
N LEU A 34 -9.28 2.00 -12.71
CA LEU A 34 -8.92 0.88 -13.59
C LEU A 34 -9.86 -0.31 -13.47
N ASP A 35 -10.32 -0.61 -12.25
CA ASP A 35 -11.24 -1.70 -11.95
C ASP A 35 -12.71 -1.32 -12.20
N LEU A 36 -12.97 -0.04 -12.48
CA LEU A 36 -14.30 0.47 -12.76
C LEU A 36 -14.51 0.59 -14.26
N GLU A 37 -15.66 0.13 -14.72
CA GLU A 37 -16.00 0.23 -16.12
C GLU A 37 -16.41 1.67 -16.48
N VAL A 38 -15.44 2.48 -16.89
CA VAL A 38 -15.68 3.84 -17.43
C VAL A 38 -15.90 3.73 -18.94
N THR A 39 -17.03 4.23 -19.43
CA THR A 39 -17.43 4.21 -20.85
C THR A 39 -17.89 5.59 -21.30
N ALA A 40 -17.81 5.89 -22.60
CA ALA A 40 -18.24 7.18 -23.13
C ALA A 40 -19.72 7.52 -22.79
N PRO A 41 -20.68 6.58 -22.85
CA PRO A 41 -22.05 6.84 -22.39
C PRO A 41 -22.14 7.20 -20.91
N ARG A 42 -21.40 6.50 -20.02
CA ARG A 42 -21.38 6.79 -18.58
C ARG A 42 -20.78 8.17 -18.29
N VAL A 43 -19.72 8.54 -19.00
CA VAL A 43 -19.12 9.88 -18.92
C VAL A 43 -20.12 10.95 -19.34
N ALA A 44 -20.88 10.73 -20.42
CA ALA A 44 -21.88 11.68 -20.89
C ALA A 44 -23.02 11.87 -19.87
N ILE A 45 -23.59 10.78 -19.35
CA ILE A 45 -24.65 10.83 -18.32
C ILE A 45 -24.14 11.60 -17.09
N PHE A 46 -22.94 11.26 -16.64
CA PHE A 46 -22.33 11.89 -15.48
C PHE A 46 -22.07 13.39 -15.69
N ARG A 47 -21.54 13.76 -16.87
CA ARG A 47 -21.31 15.17 -17.23
C ARG A 47 -22.60 15.98 -17.18
N GLU A 48 -23.67 15.50 -17.81
CA GLU A 48 -24.95 16.21 -17.80
C GLU A 48 -25.51 16.33 -16.38
N ALA A 49 -25.46 15.26 -15.57
CA ALA A 49 -25.92 15.32 -14.18
C ALA A 49 -25.20 16.37 -13.33
N ILE A 50 -23.89 16.56 -13.51
CA ILE A 50 -23.12 17.57 -12.76
C ILE A 50 -23.41 18.98 -13.28
N VAL A 51 -23.56 19.15 -14.59
CA VAL A 51 -23.91 20.44 -15.18
C VAL A 51 -25.32 20.86 -14.73
N ASP A 52 -26.29 19.95 -14.79
CA ASP A 52 -27.67 20.20 -14.37
C ASP A 52 -27.75 20.52 -12.87
N LEU A 53 -27.00 19.80 -12.03
CA LEU A 53 -26.90 20.08 -10.60
C LEU A 53 -26.39 21.51 -10.35
N LEU A 54 -25.32 21.92 -11.03
CA LEU A 54 -24.77 23.28 -10.85
C LEU A 54 -25.68 24.36 -11.44
N GLU A 55 -26.39 24.08 -12.54
CA GLU A 55 -27.40 25.00 -13.07
C GLU A 55 -28.55 25.21 -12.08
N MET A 56 -28.95 24.17 -11.34
CA MET A 56 -30.05 24.23 -10.37
C MET A 56 -29.65 24.89 -9.05
N GLU A 57 -28.41 24.66 -8.56
CA GLU A 57 -27.94 25.14 -7.26
C GLU A 57 -27.38 26.57 -7.29
N LEU A 58 -26.98 27.09 -8.46
CA LEU A 58 -26.46 28.45 -8.58
C LEU A 58 -27.62 29.48 -8.70
N PRO A 59 -27.66 30.53 -7.86
CA PRO A 59 -28.77 31.49 -7.83
C PRO A 59 -29.07 32.19 -9.16
N ASN A 60 -28.06 32.35 -10.02
CA ASN A 60 -28.17 32.99 -11.33
C ASN A 60 -27.95 31.99 -12.48
N GLY A 61 -27.99 30.69 -12.19
CA GLY A 61 -27.60 29.62 -13.10
C GLY A 61 -26.11 29.64 -13.47
N LEU A 62 -25.71 28.66 -14.27
CA LEU A 62 -24.35 28.55 -14.77
C LEU A 62 -24.19 29.38 -16.07
N PRO A 63 -23.28 30.36 -16.15
CA PRO A 63 -23.07 31.12 -17.38
C PRO A 63 -22.71 30.21 -18.56
N SER A 64 -23.17 30.51 -19.77
CA SER A 64 -22.97 29.66 -20.95
C SER A 64 -21.50 29.28 -21.21
N LYS A 65 -20.57 30.22 -21.01
CA LYS A 65 -19.11 29.97 -21.11
C LYS A 65 -18.62 29.01 -20.03
N ALA A 66 -19.11 29.14 -18.79
CA ALA A 66 -18.74 28.25 -17.69
C ALA A 66 -19.30 26.83 -17.91
N ARG A 67 -20.51 26.71 -18.45
CA ARG A 67 -21.10 25.42 -18.86
C ARG A 67 -20.23 24.70 -19.87
N VAL A 68 -19.85 25.37 -20.96
CA VAL A 68 -18.99 24.78 -22.01
C VAL A 68 -17.62 24.40 -21.44
N GLY A 69 -17.02 25.25 -20.62
CA GLY A 69 -15.73 24.97 -19.97
C GLY A 69 -15.80 23.73 -19.07
N LEU A 70 -16.84 23.61 -18.25
CA LEU A 70 -17.04 22.47 -17.37
C LEU A 70 -17.30 21.17 -18.17
N GLN A 71 -18.13 21.23 -19.21
CA GLN A 71 -18.37 20.09 -20.10
C GLN A 71 -17.07 19.62 -20.77
N ALA A 72 -16.23 20.55 -21.24
CA ALA A 72 -14.93 20.23 -21.83
C ALA A 72 -13.98 19.57 -20.82
N LEU A 73 -13.92 20.09 -19.58
CA LEU A 73 -13.12 19.54 -18.50
C LEU A 73 -13.55 18.10 -18.16
N LEU A 74 -14.85 17.87 -17.98
CA LEU A 74 -15.39 16.54 -17.66
C LEU A 74 -15.22 15.53 -18.81
N ASN A 75 -15.35 15.98 -20.06
CA ASN A 75 -15.05 15.17 -21.24
C ASN A 75 -13.57 14.79 -21.30
N TYR A 76 -12.67 15.73 -21.03
CA TYR A 76 -11.24 15.46 -20.97
C TYR A 76 -10.93 14.43 -19.88
N SER A 77 -11.44 14.62 -18.66
CA SER A 77 -11.23 13.67 -17.56
C SER A 77 -11.78 12.29 -17.88
N GLY A 78 -13.02 12.19 -18.36
CA GLY A 78 -13.63 10.91 -18.73
C GLY A 78 -12.92 10.22 -19.89
N GLY A 79 -12.50 10.97 -20.92
CA GLY A 79 -11.71 10.45 -22.04
C GLY A 79 -10.35 9.92 -21.60
N ALA A 80 -9.68 10.63 -20.67
CA ALA A 80 -8.43 10.18 -20.10
C ALA A 80 -8.58 8.87 -19.30
N TYR A 81 -9.66 8.70 -18.53
CA TYR A 81 -9.91 7.45 -17.79
C TYR A 81 -10.11 6.27 -18.74
N ILE A 82 -10.86 6.47 -19.83
CA ILE A 82 -11.05 5.45 -20.88
C ILE A 82 -9.71 5.10 -21.53
N TYR A 83 -8.91 6.11 -21.87
CA TYR A 83 -7.57 5.93 -22.44
C TYR A 83 -6.67 5.14 -21.49
N ILE A 84 -6.59 5.52 -20.21
CA ILE A 84 -5.75 4.87 -19.20
C ILE A 84 -6.13 3.40 -19.05
N ARG A 85 -7.43 3.11 -18.96
CA ARG A 85 -7.92 1.74 -18.89
C ARG A 85 -7.55 0.94 -20.14
N ARG A 86 -7.71 1.52 -21.33
CA ARG A 86 -7.39 0.84 -22.59
C ARG A 86 -5.89 0.56 -22.74
N GLU A 87 -5.05 1.55 -22.46
CA GLU A 87 -3.62 1.51 -22.75
C GLU A 87 -2.77 0.89 -21.63
N TYR A 88 -3.13 1.11 -20.37
CA TYR A 88 -2.31 0.69 -19.22
C TYR A 88 -2.81 -0.60 -18.56
N SER A 89 -4.09 -0.97 -18.67
CA SER A 89 -4.60 -2.21 -18.05
C SER A 89 -3.87 -3.45 -18.57
N ALA A 90 -3.55 -3.50 -19.88
CA ALA A 90 -2.78 -4.60 -20.45
C ALA A 90 -1.37 -4.70 -19.85
N ARG A 91 -0.68 -3.55 -19.67
CA ARG A 91 0.67 -3.50 -19.09
C ARG A 91 0.66 -3.94 -17.63
N ILE A 92 -0.31 -3.47 -16.85
CA ILE A 92 -0.48 -3.82 -15.44
C ILE A 92 -0.70 -5.33 -15.30
N LYS A 93 -1.56 -5.92 -16.14
CA LYS A 93 -1.80 -7.38 -16.15
C LYS A 93 -0.53 -8.16 -16.49
N ILE A 94 0.25 -7.70 -17.48
CA ILE A 94 1.54 -8.31 -17.84
C ILE A 94 2.50 -8.26 -16.65
N ILE A 95 2.66 -7.11 -16.01
CA ILE A 95 3.52 -6.92 -14.84
C ILE A 95 3.11 -7.86 -13.71
N GLN A 96 1.84 -7.85 -13.31
CA GLN A 96 1.34 -8.68 -12.22
C GLN A 96 1.50 -10.19 -12.50
N ARG A 97 1.16 -10.63 -13.72
CA ARG A 97 1.30 -12.04 -14.13
C ARG A 97 2.77 -12.47 -14.14
N SER A 98 3.62 -11.73 -14.85
CA SER A 98 5.04 -12.08 -14.96
C SER A 98 5.75 -11.99 -13.61
N TRP A 99 5.35 -11.07 -12.74
CA TRP A 99 5.84 -10.99 -11.36
C TRP A 99 5.44 -12.21 -10.51
N ARG A 100 4.20 -12.67 -10.65
CA ARG A 100 3.72 -13.91 -9.99
C ARG A 100 4.55 -15.11 -10.43
N VAL A 101 4.77 -15.25 -11.74
CA VAL A 101 5.59 -16.33 -12.32
C VAL A 101 7.03 -16.25 -11.83
N ALA A 102 7.64 -15.06 -11.84
CA ALA A 102 9.02 -14.84 -11.40
C ALA A 102 9.26 -15.14 -9.91
N ASN A 103 8.20 -15.27 -9.12
CA ASN A 103 8.28 -15.57 -7.69
C ASN A 103 7.64 -16.91 -7.30
N ASN A 104 7.35 -17.79 -8.26
CA ASN A 104 6.67 -19.09 -8.05
C ASN A 104 5.32 -18.97 -7.30
N LYS A 105 4.72 -17.78 -7.25
CA LYS A 105 3.43 -17.53 -6.59
C LYS A 105 2.25 -18.14 -7.38
N ALA A 106 2.49 -18.69 -8.58
CA ALA A 106 1.48 -19.33 -9.42
C ALA A 106 1.13 -20.75 -8.96
N SER A 107 2.08 -21.51 -8.42
CA SER A 107 1.85 -22.89 -7.96
C SER A 107 1.16 -22.99 -6.60
N GLU A 108 1.24 -21.95 -5.77
CA GLU A 108 0.64 -21.93 -4.42
C GLU A 108 -0.85 -21.58 -4.45
N GLU A 109 -1.29 -20.71 -5.37
CA GLU A 109 -2.71 -20.37 -5.56
C GLU A 109 -3.49 -21.48 -6.28
N GLU A 110 -2.90 -22.17 -7.26
CA GLU A 110 -3.54 -23.34 -7.91
C GLU A 110 -3.76 -24.50 -6.91
N GLN A 111 -2.84 -24.72 -5.96
CA GLN A 111 -3.02 -25.69 -4.88
C GLN A 111 -4.04 -25.23 -3.83
N ALA A 112 -4.17 -23.91 -3.60
CA ALA A 112 -5.18 -23.36 -2.70
C ALA A 112 -6.59 -23.35 -3.31
N GLU A 113 -6.71 -23.14 -4.62
CA GLU A 113 -7.97 -23.26 -5.37
C GLU A 113 -8.40 -24.73 -5.51
N GLU A 114 -7.48 -25.69 -5.71
CA GLU A 114 -7.80 -27.13 -5.65
C GLU A 114 -8.23 -27.57 -4.25
N ALA A 115 -7.60 -27.06 -3.18
CA ALA A 115 -8.02 -27.35 -1.80
C ALA A 115 -9.38 -26.70 -1.43
N GLY A 116 -9.68 -25.53 -1.99
CA GLY A 116 -10.97 -24.85 -1.86
C GLY A 116 -12.11 -25.50 -2.68
N ALA A 117 -11.78 -26.03 -3.86
CA ALA A 117 -12.73 -26.76 -4.71
C ALA A 117 -13.02 -28.17 -4.15
N ALA A 118 -12.04 -28.83 -3.55
CA ALA A 118 -12.22 -30.12 -2.89
C ALA A 118 -13.11 -30.06 -1.64
N THR A 119 -13.16 -28.90 -0.95
CA THR A 119 -14.05 -28.70 0.21
C THR A 119 -15.48 -28.30 -0.20
N ALA A 120 -15.66 -27.68 -1.37
CA ALA A 120 -16.99 -27.40 -1.92
C ALA A 120 -17.67 -28.65 -2.50
N ALA A 121 -16.91 -29.60 -3.06
CA ALA A 121 -17.46 -30.82 -3.66
C ALA A 121 -17.95 -31.88 -2.64
N VAL A 122 -17.58 -31.77 -1.36
CA VAL A 122 -18.02 -32.71 -0.30
C VAL A 122 -19.30 -32.22 0.40
N ALA A 123 -19.70 -30.95 0.23
CA ALA A 123 -20.88 -30.39 0.88
C ALA A 123 -22.21 -30.62 0.13
N ASP A 124 -22.16 -31.06 -1.13
CA ASP A 124 -23.35 -31.22 -2.01
C ASP A 124 -23.79 -32.68 -2.21
N ASN A 125 -23.28 -33.64 -1.43
CA ASN A 125 -23.67 -35.06 -1.60
C ASN A 125 -23.88 -35.80 -0.27
N GLU A 126 -24.55 -35.15 0.67
CA GLU A 126 -24.94 -35.74 1.96
C GLU A 126 -26.28 -36.51 1.90
N ASP A 127 -26.72 -36.98 0.72
CA ASP A 127 -27.99 -37.71 0.53
C ASP A 127 -27.85 -39.05 -0.22
N LEU A 128 -26.63 -39.56 -0.41
CA LEU A 128 -26.38 -40.87 -1.03
C LEU A 128 -25.54 -41.85 -0.18
N LEU A 129 -25.24 -41.51 1.07
CA LEU A 129 -24.59 -42.40 2.04
C LEU A 129 -25.61 -43.03 3.01
N GLN A 130 -26.66 -43.61 2.45
CA GLN A 130 -27.56 -44.47 3.23
C GLN A 130 -28.24 -45.52 2.34
N LYS A 131 -27.48 -46.21 1.45
CA LYS A 131 -28.02 -47.34 0.67
C LYS A 131 -27.01 -48.36 0.11
N SER A 132 -25.78 -48.42 0.63
CA SER A 132 -24.82 -49.46 0.21
C SER A 132 -24.07 -50.12 1.38
N ALA A 133 -24.72 -50.21 2.54
CA ALA A 133 -24.23 -50.97 3.69
C ALA A 133 -25.01 -52.29 3.82
N GLU A 134 -25.12 -53.06 2.74
CA GLU A 134 -25.76 -54.37 2.76
C GLU A 134 -25.39 -55.24 1.56
N GLU A 135 -24.10 -55.33 1.20
CA GLU A 135 -23.62 -56.44 0.39
C GLU A 135 -22.09 -56.57 0.48
N LYS A 136 -21.62 -57.80 0.70
CA LYS A 136 -20.21 -58.27 0.76
C LYS A 136 -19.54 -58.34 2.13
N THR A 137 -20.22 -59.04 3.04
CA THR A 137 -19.54 -60.08 3.83
C THR A 137 -19.45 -61.34 2.98
N GLN A 138 -18.26 -61.67 2.46
CA GLN A 138 -17.75 -63.02 2.12
C GLN A 138 -16.68 -62.94 1.03
N ARG A 139 -15.41 -63.07 1.44
CA ARG A 139 -14.41 -64.03 0.92
C ARG A 139 -13.01 -63.58 1.35
N ALA A 140 -12.61 -64.07 2.51
CA ALA A 140 -11.21 -64.37 2.79
C ALA A 140 -10.97 -65.84 2.38
N ALA A 141 -9.90 -66.10 1.62
CA ALA A 141 -9.07 -67.31 1.76
C ALA A 141 -7.85 -67.28 0.83
N SER A 142 -6.67 -67.51 1.45
CA SER A 142 -5.41 -68.06 0.91
C SER A 142 -4.57 -67.19 -0.03
N LYS A 143 -3.24 -67.07 0.06
CA LYS A 143 -2.12 -67.74 0.78
C LYS A 143 -0.94 -66.74 0.74
N ASP A 144 -0.29 -66.36 1.83
CA ASP A 144 0.83 -67.05 2.53
C ASP A 144 2.11 -67.22 1.70
N SER A 145 3.20 -66.51 2.07
CA SER A 145 4.42 -67.06 2.71
C SER A 145 5.62 -66.09 2.59
N THR A 146 6.05 -65.38 3.65
CA THR A 146 7.00 -65.68 4.77
C THR A 146 8.51 -65.47 4.53
N LYS A 147 9.13 -64.88 5.59
CA LYS A 147 10.53 -64.91 6.12
C LYS A 147 11.48 -63.78 5.70
N ASP A 148 11.92 -62.87 6.60
CA ASP A 148 12.69 -63.00 7.87
C ASP A 148 14.13 -63.52 7.64
N SER A 149 15.23 -63.04 8.23
CA SER A 149 15.49 -62.10 9.33
C SER A 149 16.98 -61.68 9.36
N GLU A 150 17.24 -60.51 9.95
CA GLU A 150 18.27 -60.12 10.93
C GLU A 150 19.74 -60.63 10.89
N GLY A 151 20.66 -59.69 11.19
CA GLY A 151 21.94 -60.00 11.86
C GLY A 151 23.01 -58.88 11.80
N ALA A 152 23.04 -58.00 12.81
CA ALA A 152 24.22 -57.19 13.19
C ALA A 152 25.17 -58.03 14.10
N PRO A 153 26.31 -57.55 14.68
CA PRO A 153 26.95 -56.21 14.69
C PRO A 153 28.51 -56.23 14.58
N VAL A 154 29.18 -55.06 14.69
CA VAL A 154 30.36 -54.76 15.54
C VAL A 154 31.32 -53.68 14.96
N ARG A 155 31.71 -52.78 15.86
CA ARG A 155 32.58 -51.59 15.78
C ARG A 155 34.06 -51.88 15.49
N ARG A 156 34.77 -50.90 14.90
CA ARG A 156 36.06 -50.38 15.42
C ARG A 156 36.50 -49.07 14.74
N ASP A 157 36.82 -48.09 15.59
CA ASP A 157 37.47 -46.82 15.27
C ASP A 157 38.89 -47.00 14.70
N SER A 158 39.32 -46.07 13.84
CA SER A 158 40.70 -45.54 13.82
C SER A 158 40.75 -44.22 13.04
N LYS A 159 40.99 -43.14 13.78
CA LYS A 159 41.50 -41.86 13.27
C LYS A 159 42.96 -42.03 12.83
N ASN A 160 43.35 -41.45 11.69
CA ASN A 160 44.61 -40.71 11.61
C ASN A 160 44.64 -39.73 10.42
N GLU A 161 45.38 -38.66 10.65
CA GLU A 161 45.36 -37.35 10.00
C GLU A 161 46.10 -37.22 8.65
N ALA A 162 45.68 -36.17 7.94
CA ALA A 162 46.46 -35.24 7.11
C ALA A 162 47.16 -35.76 5.83
N THR A 163 46.61 -35.37 4.68
CA THR A 163 47.37 -34.54 3.73
C THR A 163 46.44 -33.72 2.83
N SER A 164 46.81 -32.47 2.65
CA SER A 164 46.17 -31.43 1.85
C SER A 164 46.09 -31.78 0.37
N THR A 165 44.91 -31.60 -0.22
CA THR A 165 44.80 -31.15 -1.61
C THR A 165 43.46 -30.47 -1.82
N VAL A 166 43.52 -29.15 -1.98
CA VAL A 166 42.42 -28.30 -2.40
C VAL A 166 41.93 -28.80 -3.76
N LYS A 167 40.83 -29.55 -3.76
CA LYS A 167 39.96 -29.68 -4.93
C LYS A 167 38.73 -28.84 -4.66
N THR A 168 38.69 -27.70 -5.33
CA THR A 168 37.51 -26.89 -5.57
C THR A 168 36.44 -27.79 -6.18
N THR A 169 35.60 -28.36 -5.33
CA THR A 169 34.32 -28.92 -5.73
C THR A 169 33.50 -27.74 -6.21
N ALA A 170 33.31 -27.66 -7.52
CA ALA A 170 32.28 -26.84 -8.12
C ALA A 170 30.97 -27.18 -7.41
N THR A 171 30.51 -26.29 -6.54
CA THR A 171 29.15 -26.28 -6.06
C THR A 171 28.28 -26.25 -7.31
N GLU A 172 27.43 -27.27 -7.48
CA GLU A 172 26.29 -27.18 -8.40
C GLU A 172 25.61 -25.85 -8.10
N LEU A 173 25.79 -24.86 -8.98
CA LEU A 173 25.17 -23.55 -8.82
C LEU A 173 23.68 -23.79 -8.97
N LYS A 174 22.98 -23.90 -7.83
CA LYS A 174 21.52 -23.96 -7.77
C LYS A 174 21.01 -22.76 -8.57
N VAL A 175 20.39 -23.05 -9.71
CA VAL A 175 19.83 -22.02 -10.59
C VAL A 175 18.79 -21.24 -9.77
N PRO A 176 18.93 -19.90 -9.66
CA PRO A 176 17.97 -19.08 -8.94
C PRO A 176 16.55 -19.27 -9.49
N THR A 177 15.55 -19.45 -8.61
CA THR A 177 14.16 -19.70 -9.04
C THR A 177 13.19 -18.59 -8.65
N THR A 178 13.64 -17.59 -7.89
CA THR A 178 12.85 -16.41 -7.51
C THR A 178 13.48 -15.13 -8.05
N PHE A 179 12.68 -14.08 -8.19
CA PHE A 179 13.18 -12.78 -8.66
C PHE A 179 14.33 -12.27 -7.81
N ASN A 180 14.22 -12.32 -6.48
CA ASN A 180 15.26 -11.81 -5.59
C ASN A 180 16.58 -12.57 -5.78
N GLU A 181 16.55 -13.90 -5.81
CA GLU A 181 17.76 -14.71 -6.04
C GLU A 181 18.37 -14.43 -7.43
N MET A 182 17.54 -14.36 -8.48
CA MET A 182 18.00 -14.12 -9.84
C MET A 182 18.52 -12.68 -10.02
N PHE A 183 17.93 -11.71 -9.32
CA PHE A 183 18.40 -10.33 -9.29
C PHE A 183 19.80 -10.26 -8.69
N LEU A 184 20.02 -10.87 -7.54
CA LEU A 184 21.34 -10.89 -6.91
C LEU A 184 22.39 -11.63 -7.75
N PHE A 185 22.00 -12.74 -8.37
CA PHE A 185 22.86 -13.48 -9.30
C PHE A 185 23.27 -12.60 -10.49
N ASN A 186 22.31 -11.98 -11.19
CA ASN A 186 22.61 -11.11 -12.33
C ASN A 186 23.35 -9.83 -11.92
N ALA A 187 23.06 -9.25 -10.76
CA ALA A 187 23.80 -8.13 -10.21
C ALA A 187 25.28 -8.52 -10.02
N ALA A 188 25.56 -9.69 -9.44
CA ALA A 188 26.93 -10.18 -9.29
C ALA A 188 27.62 -10.39 -10.64
N VAL A 189 26.95 -11.01 -11.61
CA VAL A 189 27.47 -11.23 -12.97
C VAL A 189 27.78 -9.91 -13.68
N MET A 190 26.96 -8.88 -13.47
CA MET A 190 27.14 -7.54 -14.07
C MET A 190 28.12 -6.64 -13.30
N GLY A 191 28.77 -7.14 -12.24
CA GLY A 191 29.74 -6.39 -11.44
C GLY A 191 29.12 -5.51 -10.33
N PHE A 192 27.83 -5.67 -10.05
CA PHE A 192 27.08 -4.94 -9.03
C PHE A 192 26.82 -5.75 -7.75
N GLY A 193 27.45 -6.92 -7.57
CA GLY A 193 27.18 -7.81 -6.44
C GLY A 193 27.48 -7.24 -5.05
N GLN A 194 28.20 -6.11 -4.96
CA GLN A 194 28.48 -5.38 -3.71
C GLN A 194 27.63 -4.10 -3.57
N SER A 195 26.67 -3.87 -4.46
CA SER A 195 25.86 -2.64 -4.51
C SER A 195 24.79 -2.64 -3.43
N THR A 196 25.08 -2.03 -2.28
CA THR A 196 24.15 -2.01 -1.14
C THR A 196 22.86 -1.24 -1.42
N TRP A 197 22.88 -0.20 -2.27
CA TRP A 197 21.65 0.54 -2.61
C TRP A 197 20.68 -0.27 -3.47
N MET A 198 21.17 -1.20 -4.30
CA MET A 198 20.30 -2.07 -5.09
C MET A 198 19.49 -3.01 -4.19
N HIS A 199 20.08 -3.47 -3.07
CA HIS A 199 19.36 -4.23 -2.05
C HIS A 199 18.24 -3.41 -1.41
N LEU A 200 18.47 -2.12 -1.14
CA LEU A 200 17.44 -1.24 -0.57
C LEU A 200 16.22 -1.11 -1.50
N VAL A 201 16.45 -1.03 -2.81
CA VAL A 201 15.35 -1.03 -3.80
C VAL A 201 14.70 -2.42 -3.87
N LEU A 202 15.50 -3.49 -3.86
CA LEU A 202 15.01 -4.87 -3.97
C LEU A 202 14.07 -5.24 -2.81
N ASP A 203 14.41 -4.84 -1.58
CA ASP A 203 13.59 -5.06 -0.39
C ASP A 203 12.16 -4.51 -0.52
N GLN A 204 11.98 -3.43 -1.28
CA GLN A 204 10.70 -2.74 -1.46
C GLN A 204 10.08 -3.01 -2.83
N PHE A 205 10.74 -3.81 -3.67
CA PHE A 205 10.34 -3.96 -5.06
C PHE A 205 9.05 -4.77 -5.21
N ASP A 206 8.80 -5.76 -4.35
CA ASP A 206 7.52 -6.50 -4.33
C ASP A 206 6.35 -5.57 -4.02
N ASP A 207 6.50 -4.64 -3.07
CA ASP A 207 5.49 -3.64 -2.73
C ASP A 207 5.24 -2.68 -3.90
N ILE A 208 6.31 -2.22 -4.58
CA ILE A 208 6.21 -1.37 -5.77
C ILE A 208 5.43 -2.08 -6.88
N VAL A 209 5.78 -3.33 -7.18
CA VAL A 209 5.15 -4.10 -8.26
C VAL A 209 3.70 -4.44 -7.91
N SER A 210 3.44 -4.87 -6.69
CA SER A 210 2.10 -5.22 -6.22
C SER A 210 1.13 -4.03 -6.26
N ASN A 211 1.66 -2.81 -6.11
CA ASN A 211 0.89 -1.58 -6.09
C ASN A 211 0.94 -0.78 -7.40
N VAL A 212 1.40 -1.38 -8.52
CA VAL A 212 1.52 -0.69 -9.82
C VAL A 212 0.21 -0.06 -10.32
N ALA A 213 -0.94 -0.65 -9.98
CA ALA A 213 -2.25 -0.11 -10.34
C ALA A 213 -2.74 1.01 -9.41
N ASN A 214 -2.16 1.15 -8.22
CA ASN A 214 -2.54 2.13 -7.21
C ASN A 214 -1.49 3.25 -7.18
N SER A 215 -1.72 4.30 -7.96
CA SER A 215 -0.77 5.42 -8.10
C SER A 215 -0.40 6.10 -6.78
N TYR A 216 -1.35 6.18 -5.83
CA TYR A 216 -1.10 6.80 -4.52
C TYR A 216 -0.20 5.93 -3.66
N ARG A 217 -0.46 4.62 -3.64
CA ARG A 217 0.38 3.67 -2.92
C ARG A 217 1.76 3.55 -3.54
N LEU A 218 1.86 3.48 -4.86
CA LEU A 218 3.13 3.48 -5.59
C LEU A 218 3.95 4.75 -5.30
N GLN A 219 3.30 5.92 -5.25
CA GLN A 219 3.97 7.16 -4.88
C GLN A 219 4.47 7.12 -3.43
N GLU A 220 3.67 6.63 -2.49
CA GLU A 220 4.09 6.46 -1.10
C GLU A 220 5.30 5.53 -0.99
N GLU A 221 5.32 4.40 -1.69
CA GLU A 221 6.47 3.50 -1.74
C GLU A 221 7.72 4.21 -2.27
N CYS A 222 7.58 5.01 -3.33
CA CYS A 222 8.69 5.79 -3.88
C CYS A 222 9.15 6.91 -2.94
N ASP A 223 8.22 7.60 -2.26
CA ASP A 223 8.53 8.65 -1.30
C ASP A 223 9.33 8.06 -0.11
N VAL A 224 8.92 6.90 0.42
CA VAL A 224 9.65 6.17 1.48
C VAL A 224 10.99 5.63 0.97
N LEU A 225 11.02 5.04 -0.23
CA LEU A 225 12.27 4.55 -0.83
C LEU A 225 13.28 5.69 -1.01
N SER A 226 12.82 6.89 -1.35
CA SER A 226 13.70 8.06 -1.49
C SER A 226 14.40 8.43 -0.18
N LEU A 227 13.70 8.28 0.96
CA LEU A 227 14.29 8.47 2.29
C LEU A 227 15.33 7.39 2.60
N VAL A 228 14.98 6.13 2.34
CA VAL A 228 15.89 4.99 2.57
C VAL A 228 17.15 5.11 1.70
N LEU A 229 16.99 5.47 0.43
CA LEU A 229 18.11 5.67 -0.49
C LEU A 229 18.99 6.87 -0.10
N ALA A 230 18.43 7.91 0.50
CA ALA A 230 19.21 9.06 0.96
C ALA A 230 20.17 8.71 2.12
N GLN A 231 19.95 7.59 2.81
CA GLN A 231 20.85 7.09 3.86
C GLN A 231 22.01 6.28 3.29
N HIS A 232 21.97 5.91 2.00
CA HIS A 232 23.07 5.20 1.36
C HIS A 232 24.23 6.15 1.04
N PRO A 233 25.47 5.84 1.48
CA PRO A 233 26.63 6.60 1.08
C PRO A 233 27.06 6.23 -0.34
N GLY A 234 27.08 7.22 -1.24
CA GLY A 234 27.64 7.06 -2.59
C GLY A 234 26.69 7.48 -3.71
N SER A 235 27.07 7.13 -4.94
CA SER A 235 26.30 7.48 -6.14
C SER A 235 25.25 6.42 -6.46
N ILE A 236 24.00 6.83 -6.62
CA ILE A 236 22.90 5.96 -7.05
C ILE A 236 22.68 6.13 -8.55
N ARG A 237 22.72 5.02 -9.30
CA ARG A 237 22.48 5.00 -10.75
C ARG A 237 21.31 4.07 -11.07
N LEU A 238 20.11 4.63 -11.06
CA LEU A 238 18.85 3.91 -11.27
C LEU A 238 18.78 3.11 -12.58
N SER A 239 19.49 3.55 -13.62
CA SER A 239 19.62 2.82 -14.89
C SER A 239 20.30 1.46 -14.74
N GLU A 240 21.19 1.29 -13.74
CA GLU A 240 21.84 0.01 -13.48
C GLU A 240 20.86 -1.00 -12.88
N PHE A 241 20.01 -0.56 -11.93
CA PHE A 241 18.95 -1.41 -11.38
C PHE A 241 17.99 -1.86 -12.49
N LYS A 242 17.59 -0.96 -13.39
CA LYS A 242 16.77 -1.28 -14.57
C LYS A 242 17.36 -2.42 -15.39
N ALA A 243 18.67 -2.36 -15.65
CA ALA A 243 19.35 -3.34 -16.48
C ALA A 243 19.37 -4.72 -15.82
N VAL A 244 19.68 -4.79 -14.52
CA VAL A 244 19.66 -6.05 -13.75
C VAL A 244 18.23 -6.60 -13.65
N MET A 245 17.26 -5.75 -13.32
CA MET A 245 15.84 -6.10 -13.21
C MET A 245 15.33 -6.78 -14.50
N LEU A 246 15.55 -6.15 -15.66
CA LEU A 246 15.12 -6.70 -16.94
C LEU A 246 15.86 -8.00 -17.28
N ALA A 247 17.15 -8.10 -16.99
CA ALA A 247 17.90 -9.34 -17.18
C ALA A 247 17.32 -10.48 -16.32
N SER A 248 16.97 -10.21 -15.07
CA SER A 248 16.44 -11.23 -14.15
C SER A 248 15.04 -11.68 -14.52
N LEU A 249 14.17 -10.78 -14.97
CA LEU A 249 12.84 -11.15 -15.44
C LEU A 249 12.90 -11.99 -16.72
N ARG A 250 13.79 -11.67 -17.66
CA ARG A 250 14.02 -12.48 -18.87
C ARG A 250 14.44 -13.91 -18.53
N SER A 251 15.32 -14.07 -17.54
CA SER A 251 15.80 -15.39 -17.11
C SER A 251 14.71 -16.22 -16.43
N LEU A 252 13.76 -15.58 -15.72
CA LEU A 252 12.72 -16.28 -14.95
C LEU A 252 11.42 -16.51 -15.71
N VAL A 253 11.12 -15.69 -16.72
CA VAL A 253 9.88 -15.76 -17.50
C VAL A 253 10.15 -16.03 -19.00
N PRO A 254 11.11 -16.90 -19.39
CA PRO A 254 11.58 -16.99 -20.77
C PRO A 254 10.53 -17.51 -21.76
N LYS A 255 9.52 -18.25 -21.28
CA LYS A 255 8.45 -18.82 -22.12
C LYS A 255 7.41 -17.80 -22.57
N GLU A 256 7.15 -16.78 -21.76
CA GLU A 256 6.13 -15.76 -22.03
C GLU A 256 6.73 -14.42 -22.43
N TRP A 257 8.03 -14.21 -22.19
CA TRP A 257 8.70 -12.94 -22.42
C TRP A 257 8.69 -12.53 -23.90
N ASP A 258 8.04 -11.41 -24.19
CA ASP A 258 7.90 -10.83 -25.52
C ASP A 258 8.17 -9.31 -25.51
N SER A 259 7.97 -8.65 -26.66
CA SER A 259 8.12 -7.18 -26.75
C SER A 259 7.14 -6.41 -25.85
N ASN A 260 5.97 -6.96 -25.54
CA ASN A 260 5.01 -6.32 -24.65
C ASN A 260 5.48 -6.35 -23.20
N HIS A 261 6.16 -7.43 -22.78
CA HIS A 261 6.82 -7.51 -21.47
C HIS A 261 7.90 -6.43 -21.33
N GLU A 262 8.74 -6.26 -22.35
CA GLU A 262 9.73 -5.18 -22.37
C GLU A 262 9.06 -3.82 -22.18
N VAL A 263 8.05 -3.50 -22.99
CA VAL A 263 7.34 -2.22 -22.90
C VAL A 263 6.71 -2.02 -21.53
N ALA A 264 6.07 -3.05 -20.97
CA ALA A 264 5.38 -2.96 -19.68
C ALA A 264 6.37 -2.72 -18.52
N TRP A 265 7.44 -3.50 -18.44
CA TRP A 265 8.43 -3.38 -17.36
C TRP A 265 9.31 -2.13 -17.48
N ASN A 266 9.64 -1.70 -18.71
CA ASN A 266 10.28 -0.41 -18.93
C ASN A 266 9.38 0.74 -18.45
N TRP A 267 8.09 0.69 -18.80
CA TRP A 267 7.11 1.69 -18.37
C TRP A 267 6.98 1.77 -16.84
N LEU A 268 6.90 0.63 -16.14
CA LEU A 268 6.88 0.63 -14.67
C LEU A 268 8.12 1.31 -14.11
N TRP A 269 9.30 0.85 -14.54
CA TRP A 269 10.55 1.37 -13.99
C TRP A 269 10.77 2.84 -14.30
N GLU A 270 10.43 3.31 -15.51
CA GLU A 270 10.53 4.73 -15.86
C GLU A 270 9.65 5.62 -14.98
N ASN A 271 8.48 5.12 -14.54
CA ASN A 271 7.64 5.83 -13.58
C ASN A 271 8.28 5.88 -12.19
N VAL A 272 8.78 4.75 -11.68
CA VAL A 272 9.51 4.67 -10.41
C VAL A 272 10.73 5.59 -10.44
N GLU A 273 11.54 5.49 -11.48
CA GLU A 273 12.74 6.27 -11.67
C GLU A 273 12.45 7.78 -11.71
N ARG A 274 11.38 8.20 -12.40
CA ARG A 274 10.94 9.61 -12.42
C ARG A 274 10.60 10.10 -11.01
N MET A 275 9.88 9.31 -10.21
CA MET A 275 9.49 9.66 -8.84
C MET A 275 10.69 9.70 -7.89
N LEU A 276 11.64 8.76 -8.03
CA LEU A 276 12.86 8.75 -7.23
C LEU A 276 13.76 9.94 -7.59
N ARG A 277 13.96 10.22 -8.88
CA ARG A 277 14.77 11.36 -9.36
C ARG A 277 14.24 12.70 -8.88
N SER A 278 12.92 12.86 -8.70
CA SER A 278 12.39 14.12 -8.15
C SER A 278 12.73 14.33 -6.68
N HIS A 279 13.24 13.32 -5.99
CA HIS A 279 13.56 13.35 -4.56
C HIS A 279 15.04 13.09 -4.23
N ILE A 280 15.84 12.50 -5.13
CA ILE A 280 17.28 12.28 -4.88
C ILE A 280 17.96 13.57 -4.39
N GLY A 281 18.69 13.47 -3.28
CA GLY A 281 19.41 14.58 -2.64
C GLY A 281 18.57 15.51 -1.78
N LYS A 282 17.24 15.55 -1.95
CA LYS A 282 16.37 16.42 -1.15
C LYS A 282 16.23 16.00 0.32
N PRO A 283 16.07 14.70 0.67
CA PRO A 283 15.91 14.28 2.06
C PRO A 283 17.00 14.78 3.01
N GLN A 284 18.27 14.74 2.60
CA GLN A 284 19.39 15.21 3.43
C GLN A 284 19.28 16.72 3.70
N ALA A 285 19.09 17.52 2.64
CA ALA A 285 18.91 18.97 2.78
C ALA A 285 17.66 19.31 3.60
N HIS A 286 16.58 18.55 3.43
CA HIS A 286 15.34 18.70 4.18
C HIS A 286 15.54 18.40 5.68
N GLU A 287 16.19 17.29 6.02
CA GLU A 287 16.47 16.91 7.40
C GLU A 287 17.32 17.97 8.10
N GLU A 288 18.39 18.45 7.45
CA GLU A 288 19.27 19.47 8.01
C GLU A 288 18.55 20.81 8.22
N ALA A 289 17.80 21.28 7.23
CA ALA A 289 17.06 22.53 7.32
C ALA A 289 15.96 22.46 8.39
N LEU A 290 15.17 21.39 8.37
CA LEU A 290 14.08 21.20 9.32
C LEU A 290 14.61 20.99 10.74
N GLY A 291 15.65 20.17 10.92
CA GLY A 291 16.28 19.94 12.21
C GLY A 291 16.82 21.24 12.83
N ARG A 292 17.52 22.07 12.04
CA ARG A 292 17.98 23.39 12.49
C ARG A 292 16.82 24.30 12.88
N PHE A 293 15.76 24.35 12.07
CA PHE A 293 14.57 25.15 12.37
C PHE A 293 13.95 24.72 13.71
N ILE A 294 13.67 23.43 13.91
CA ILE A 294 13.05 22.93 15.14
C ILE A 294 13.93 23.19 16.36
N LEU A 295 15.25 22.96 16.27
CA LEU A 295 16.18 23.22 17.37
C LEU A 295 16.33 24.71 17.71
N SER A 296 16.02 25.61 16.77
CA SER A 296 16.08 27.05 16.99
C SER A 296 14.83 27.64 17.68
N LEU A 297 13.75 26.85 17.79
CA LEU A 297 12.50 27.34 18.38
C LEU A 297 12.63 27.52 19.89
N SER A 298 12.35 28.74 20.37
CA SER A 298 12.21 29.01 21.80
C SER A 298 10.95 28.36 22.38
N GLU A 299 10.86 28.20 23.70
CA GLU A 299 9.65 27.71 24.38
C GLU A 299 8.41 28.55 24.03
N THR A 300 8.56 29.88 23.90
CA THR A 300 7.49 30.78 23.49
C THR A 300 7.05 30.52 22.06
N SER A 301 7.98 30.28 21.14
CA SER A 301 7.69 29.93 19.74
C SER A 301 6.98 28.59 19.63
N ILE A 302 7.39 27.59 20.42
CA ILE A 302 6.72 26.28 20.48
C ILE A 302 5.29 26.43 21.00
N LEU A 303 5.09 27.22 22.07
CA LEU A 303 3.75 27.50 22.60
C LEU A 303 2.85 28.18 21.55
N PHE A 304 3.40 29.16 20.83
CA PHE A 304 2.70 29.83 19.73
C PHE A 304 2.29 28.84 18.64
N LEU A 305 3.21 27.97 18.20
CA LEU A 305 2.92 26.95 17.18
C LEU A 305 1.76 26.05 17.62
N ARG A 306 1.82 25.53 18.84
CA ARG A 306 0.79 24.63 19.41
C ARG A 306 -0.59 25.29 19.42
N GLN A 307 -0.69 26.54 19.85
CA GLN A 307 -1.95 27.29 19.90
C GLN A 307 -2.49 27.58 18.49
N GLU A 308 -1.62 28.12 17.64
CA GLU A 308 -1.99 28.61 16.33
C GLU A 308 -2.39 27.47 15.38
N LEU A 309 -1.75 26.30 15.51
CA LEU A 309 -2.08 25.09 14.76
C LEU A 309 -3.56 24.73 14.90
N TYR A 310 -4.03 24.52 16.14
CA TYR A 310 -5.41 24.12 16.39
C TYR A 310 -6.39 25.25 16.08
N ARG A 311 -6.01 26.51 16.38
CA ARG A 311 -6.84 27.67 16.05
C ARG A 311 -7.12 27.74 14.54
N ARG A 312 -6.09 27.60 13.70
CA ARG A 312 -6.26 27.60 12.24
C ARG A 312 -6.99 26.38 11.73
N PHE A 313 -6.65 25.19 12.24
CA PHE A 313 -7.32 23.96 11.84
C PHE A 313 -8.82 24.02 12.12
N PHE A 314 -9.24 24.44 13.32
CA PHE A 314 -10.66 24.55 13.66
C PHE A 314 -11.39 25.68 12.94
N ALA A 315 -10.67 26.69 12.45
CA ALA A 315 -11.26 27.72 11.58
C ALA A 315 -11.57 27.17 10.18
N VAL A 316 -10.67 26.34 9.62
CA VAL A 316 -10.82 25.75 8.27
C VAL A 316 -11.73 24.52 8.28
N ALA A 317 -11.68 23.72 9.34
CA ALA A 317 -12.49 22.51 9.50
C ALA A 317 -13.14 22.49 10.89
N PRO A 318 -14.24 23.25 11.11
CA PRO A 318 -14.93 23.30 12.41
C PRO A 318 -15.38 21.94 12.93
N ALA A 319 -15.79 21.04 12.03
CA ALA A 319 -16.15 19.64 12.36
C ALA A 319 -15.00 18.87 13.04
N GLY A 320 -13.75 19.31 12.89
CA GLY A 320 -12.62 18.74 13.61
C GLY A 320 -12.75 18.86 15.13
N GLN A 321 -13.40 19.91 15.65
CA GLN A 321 -13.55 20.12 17.10
C GLN A 321 -14.20 18.93 17.81
N ASP A 322 -15.12 18.23 17.14
CA ASP A 322 -15.82 17.07 17.70
C ASP A 322 -14.88 15.89 17.99
N HIS A 323 -13.79 15.78 17.24
CA HIS A 323 -12.78 14.72 17.40
C HIS A 323 -11.65 15.11 18.37
N PHE A 324 -11.58 16.37 18.80
CA PHE A 324 -10.53 16.90 19.68
C PHE A 324 -11.10 17.36 21.04
N LYS A 325 -11.99 16.56 21.64
CA LYS A 325 -12.53 16.75 23.01
C LYS A 325 -11.51 16.33 24.07
N GLN A 326 -10.32 16.92 24.02
CA GLN A 326 -9.18 16.60 24.87
C GLN A 326 -8.74 17.85 25.63
N SER A 327 -8.00 17.68 26.73
CA SER A 327 -7.42 18.81 27.44
C SER A 327 -6.40 19.55 26.56
N THR A 328 -6.24 20.86 26.76
CA THR A 328 -5.23 21.66 26.04
C THR A 328 -3.83 21.06 26.16
N THR A 329 -3.47 20.54 27.35
CA THR A 329 -2.22 19.83 27.57
C THR A 329 -2.04 18.63 26.64
N ARG A 330 -3.11 17.84 26.44
CA ARG A 330 -3.08 16.69 25.53
C ARG A 330 -2.97 17.12 24.07
N LEU A 331 -3.63 18.21 23.67
CA LEU A 331 -3.49 18.79 22.34
C LEU A 331 -2.05 19.24 22.09
N TYR A 332 -1.41 19.90 23.04
CA TYR A 332 -0.02 20.32 22.91
C TYR A 332 0.94 19.15 22.80
N PHE A 333 0.73 18.10 23.58
CA PHE A 333 1.49 16.85 23.45
C PHE A 333 1.34 16.23 22.04
N ILE A 334 0.13 16.24 21.47
CA ILE A 334 -0.11 15.74 20.11
C ILE A 334 0.64 16.60 19.09
N ALA A 335 0.59 17.93 19.21
CA ALA A 335 1.33 18.84 18.34
C ALA A 335 2.84 18.58 18.39
N ASP A 336 3.41 18.35 19.58
CA ASP A 336 4.82 18.01 19.73
C ASP A 336 5.16 16.70 19.02
N LYS A 337 4.33 15.67 19.19
CA LYS A 337 4.52 14.38 18.51
C LYS A 337 4.43 14.50 17.00
N ILE A 338 3.58 15.38 16.49
CA ILE A 338 3.53 15.66 15.03
C ILE A 338 4.85 16.25 14.54
N ILE A 339 5.40 17.24 15.24
CA ILE A 339 6.70 17.85 14.89
C ILE A 339 7.84 16.82 14.98
N GLU A 340 7.81 15.96 16.00
CA GLU A 340 8.80 14.89 16.16
C GLU A 340 8.75 13.92 14.96
N MET A 341 7.55 13.49 14.56
CA MET A 341 7.38 12.61 13.40
C MET A 341 7.87 13.24 12.08
N THR A 342 7.71 14.56 11.89
CA THR A 342 8.17 15.22 10.65
C THR A 342 9.68 15.28 10.51
N VAL A 343 10.42 15.16 11.62
CA VAL A 343 11.89 15.04 11.61
C VAL A 343 12.32 13.58 11.60
N GLU A 344 11.72 12.74 12.44
CA GLU A 344 12.15 11.34 12.63
C GLU A 344 11.96 10.49 11.37
N ILE A 345 11.01 10.84 10.49
CA ILE A 345 10.81 10.14 9.22
C ILE A 345 12.03 10.18 8.29
N PHE A 346 12.91 11.19 8.42
CA PHE A 346 14.17 11.24 7.67
C PHE A 346 15.24 10.28 8.23
N ARG A 347 15.24 10.09 9.55
CA ARG A 347 16.23 9.27 10.28
C ARG A 347 15.91 7.79 10.26
N SER A 348 14.64 7.46 10.45
CA SER A 348 14.19 6.08 10.65
C SER A 348 12.98 5.78 9.76
N PRO A 349 13.05 5.94 8.43
CA PRO A 349 11.88 5.91 7.54
C PRO A 349 11.06 4.63 7.64
N ARG A 350 11.71 3.45 7.64
CA ARG A 350 11.01 2.15 7.74
C ARG A 350 10.29 1.99 9.08
N GLN A 351 10.95 2.35 10.18
CA GLN A 351 10.33 2.30 11.52
C GLN A 351 9.19 3.30 11.63
N MET A 352 9.35 4.50 11.07
CA MET A 352 8.29 5.50 11.07
C MET A 352 7.07 5.07 10.28
N VAL A 353 7.23 4.38 9.14
CA VAL A 353 6.08 3.79 8.42
C VAL A 353 5.31 2.81 9.31
N VAL A 354 6.03 1.98 10.07
CA VAL A 354 5.45 1.04 11.04
C VAL A 354 4.68 1.79 12.14
N ASP A 355 5.32 2.75 12.78
CA ASP A 355 4.75 3.49 13.91
C ASP A 355 3.55 4.35 13.49
N ILE A 356 3.63 4.98 12.31
CA ILE A 356 2.54 5.77 11.72
C ILE A 356 1.39 4.86 11.33
N SER A 357 1.65 3.68 10.76
CA SER A 357 0.59 2.70 10.45
C SER A 357 -0.11 2.23 11.73
N ALA A 358 0.64 1.93 12.80
CA ALA A 358 0.08 1.56 14.10
C ALA A 358 -0.80 2.69 14.67
N LEU A 359 -0.34 3.94 14.55
CA LEU A 359 -1.14 5.12 14.91
C LEU A 359 -2.40 5.25 14.04
N GLY A 360 -2.31 4.96 12.75
CA GLY A 360 -3.43 4.95 11.80
C GLY A 360 -4.51 3.95 12.20
N LEU A 361 -4.15 2.75 12.65
CA LEU A 361 -5.11 1.76 13.14
C LEU A 361 -5.85 2.24 14.39
N ARG A 362 -5.20 3.01 15.27
CA ARG A 362 -5.90 3.68 16.38
C ARG A 362 -6.87 4.76 15.89
N HIS A 363 -6.50 5.51 14.84
CA HIS A 363 -7.41 6.50 14.23
C HIS A 363 -8.65 5.86 13.60
N VAL A 364 -8.56 4.62 13.10
CA VAL A 364 -9.74 3.84 12.69
C VAL A 364 -10.69 3.65 13.86
N GLY A 365 -10.16 3.25 15.01
CA GLY A 365 -10.96 3.00 16.19
C GLY A 365 -11.55 4.27 16.83
N TYR A 366 -10.88 5.41 16.64
CA TYR A 366 -11.44 6.73 17.00
C TYR A 366 -12.41 7.30 15.95
N GLU A 367 -12.65 6.56 14.86
CA GLU A 367 -13.50 6.97 13.75
C GLU A 367 -13.12 8.35 13.18
N VAL A 368 -11.81 8.62 13.07
CA VAL A 368 -11.33 9.92 12.54
C VAL A 368 -11.60 9.98 11.03
N PRO A 369 -12.37 10.98 10.54
CA PRO A 369 -12.62 11.14 9.11
C PRO A 369 -11.34 11.50 8.37
N THR A 370 -11.06 10.76 7.29
CA THR A 370 -9.90 10.99 6.42
C THR A 370 -9.87 12.39 5.79
N GLU A 371 -11.03 13.02 5.68
CA GLU A 371 -11.25 14.35 5.13
C GLU A 371 -10.65 15.45 6.02
N LEU A 372 -10.42 15.20 7.31
CA LEU A 372 -9.84 16.17 8.24
C LEU A 372 -8.31 16.29 8.12
N PHE A 373 -7.64 15.31 7.52
CA PHE A 373 -6.18 15.27 7.44
C PHE A 373 -5.61 16.39 6.54
N ALA A 374 -6.14 16.59 5.34
CA ALA A 374 -5.63 17.61 4.43
C ALA A 374 -5.79 19.05 4.97
N PRO A 375 -6.94 19.45 5.56
CA PRO A 375 -7.07 20.71 6.28
C PRO A 375 -6.08 20.83 7.45
N PHE A 376 -5.85 19.75 8.20
CA PHE A 376 -4.90 19.74 9.31
C PHE A 376 -3.46 19.99 8.85
N VAL A 377 -3.01 19.27 7.81
CA VAL A 377 -1.68 19.48 7.20
C VAL A 377 -1.54 20.92 6.70
N SER A 378 -2.56 21.44 6.01
CA SER A 378 -2.53 22.81 5.48
C SER A 378 -2.39 23.85 6.59
N ALA A 379 -3.20 23.70 7.66
CA ALA A 379 -3.12 24.58 8.82
C ALA A 379 -1.73 24.53 9.47
N ALA A 380 -1.17 23.34 9.70
CA ALA A 380 0.16 23.18 10.29
C ALA A 380 1.26 23.84 9.46
N VAL A 381 1.23 23.62 8.15
CA VAL A 381 2.21 24.19 7.23
C VAL A 381 2.09 25.71 7.16
N ASP A 382 0.87 26.25 7.17
CA ASP A 382 0.65 27.69 7.17
C ASP A 382 1.18 28.36 8.45
N VAL A 383 1.16 27.66 9.60
CA VAL A 383 1.79 28.14 10.83
C VAL A 383 3.30 28.16 10.68
N VAL A 384 3.91 27.05 10.25
CA VAL A 384 5.37 26.97 10.07
C VAL A 384 5.86 28.00 9.06
N ARG A 385 5.15 28.21 7.95
CA ARG A 385 5.48 29.26 6.96
C ARG A 385 5.50 30.66 7.60
N GLY A 386 4.65 30.92 8.59
CA GLY A 386 4.67 32.18 9.33
C GLY A 386 5.81 32.32 10.34
N MET A 387 6.53 31.23 10.63
CA MET A 387 7.57 31.16 11.67
C MET A 387 8.99 31.07 11.11
N THR A 388 9.17 30.78 9.82
CA THR A 388 10.48 30.67 9.17
C THR A 388 10.52 31.42 7.85
N THR A 389 11.69 31.95 7.51
CA THR A 389 12.00 32.47 6.17
C THR A 389 12.86 31.50 5.35
N ASP A 390 13.20 30.34 5.93
CA ASP A 390 13.92 29.27 5.23
C ASP A 390 12.91 28.43 4.43
N ASP A 391 12.86 28.68 3.12
CA ASP A 391 11.99 27.96 2.18
C ASP A 391 12.28 26.45 2.17
N VAL A 392 13.51 26.02 2.45
CA VAL A 392 13.88 24.60 2.51
C VAL A 392 13.29 23.96 3.76
N ALA A 393 13.33 24.64 4.90
CA ALA A 393 12.71 24.14 6.13
C ALA A 393 11.19 24.06 6.02
N GLU A 394 10.53 25.06 5.39
CA GLU A 394 9.09 25.01 5.12
C GLU A 394 8.73 23.87 4.16
N ALA A 395 9.45 23.75 3.04
CA ALA A 395 9.24 22.68 2.08
C ALA A 395 9.47 21.29 2.71
N ALA A 396 10.50 21.16 3.54
CA ALA A 396 10.80 19.94 4.28
C ALA A 396 9.65 19.55 5.23
N PHE A 397 9.19 20.50 6.05
CA PHE A 397 8.06 20.28 6.97
C PHE A 397 6.79 19.89 6.22
N ARG A 398 6.46 20.61 5.14
CA ARG A 398 5.31 20.31 4.29
C ARG A 398 5.40 18.91 3.71
N TRP A 399 6.55 18.56 3.13
CA TRP A 399 6.73 17.28 2.46
C TRP A 399 6.64 16.11 3.46
N SER A 400 7.35 16.19 4.59
CA SER A 400 7.34 15.11 5.59
C SER A 400 5.97 14.98 6.27
N LEU A 401 5.32 16.08 6.63
CA LEU A 401 3.98 16.03 7.21
C LEU A 401 2.93 15.49 6.21
N THR A 402 3.08 15.82 4.93
CA THR A 402 2.24 15.26 3.87
C THR A 402 2.44 13.75 3.75
N LEU A 403 3.68 13.26 3.80
CA LEU A 403 3.97 11.82 3.76
C LEU A 403 3.40 11.10 4.99
N VAL A 404 3.59 11.63 6.20
CA VAL A 404 2.98 11.11 7.43
C VAL A 404 1.46 11.03 7.28
N SER A 405 0.84 12.10 6.77
CA SER A 405 -0.60 12.13 6.53
C SER A 405 -1.06 11.12 5.48
N LYS A 406 -0.30 10.89 4.40
CA LYS A 406 -0.63 9.89 3.37
C LYS A 406 -0.66 8.49 3.99
N ILE A 407 0.37 8.13 4.75
CA ILE A 407 0.47 6.83 5.44
C ILE A 407 -0.70 6.66 6.41
N LEU A 408 -1.02 7.68 7.24
CA LEU A 408 -2.18 7.63 8.14
C LEU A 408 -3.49 7.43 7.40
N VAL A 409 -3.75 8.23 6.36
CA VAL A 409 -5.00 8.15 5.58
C VAL A 409 -5.12 6.77 4.93
N ARG A 410 -4.04 6.24 4.34
CA ARG A 410 -4.02 4.88 3.80
C ARG A 410 -4.41 3.87 4.87
N THR A 411 -3.75 3.89 6.02
CA THR A 411 -4.04 2.93 7.08
C THR A 411 -5.45 3.06 7.63
N VAL A 412 -5.98 4.29 7.72
CA VAL A 412 -7.37 4.50 8.11
C VAL A 412 -8.32 3.92 7.06
N LEU A 413 -8.07 4.13 5.77
CA LEU A 413 -8.92 3.59 4.70
C LEU A 413 -8.91 2.06 4.66
N GLU A 414 -7.74 1.45 4.75
CA GLU A 414 -7.56 -0.01 4.73
C GLU A 414 -8.10 -0.65 6.02
N GLY A 415 -7.90 -0.01 7.17
CA GLY A 415 -8.34 -0.53 8.47
C GLY A 415 -9.81 -0.29 8.80
N SER A 416 -10.49 0.66 8.13
CA SER A 416 -11.91 0.97 8.35
C SER A 416 -12.86 -0.05 7.73
N THR A 417 -12.72 -1.33 8.12
CA THR A 417 -13.57 -2.44 7.69
C THR A 417 -15.01 -2.27 8.18
N ILE A 418 -15.93 -3.01 7.56
CA ILE A 418 -17.35 -3.01 7.97
C ILE A 418 -17.52 -3.45 9.43
N VAL A 419 -16.66 -4.37 9.91
CA VAL A 419 -16.68 -4.84 11.30
C VAL A 419 -16.25 -3.73 12.25
N MET A 420 -15.14 -3.05 11.94
CA MET A 420 -14.64 -1.97 12.79
C MET A 420 -15.61 -0.79 12.87
N ARG A 421 -16.22 -0.41 11.74
CA ARG A 421 -17.27 0.63 11.73
C ARG A 421 -18.49 0.21 12.56
N ALA A 422 -18.92 -1.04 12.47
CA ALA A 422 -20.03 -1.53 13.27
C ALA A 422 -19.72 -1.50 14.77
N ILE A 423 -18.48 -1.82 15.15
CA ILE A 423 -18.01 -1.71 16.54
C ILE A 423 -18.04 -0.27 17.03
N ASN A 424 -17.56 0.69 16.23
CA ASN A 424 -17.57 2.11 16.60
C ASN A 424 -18.99 2.65 16.84
N THR A 425 -20.01 2.11 16.15
CA THR A 425 -21.42 2.46 16.42
C THR A 425 -21.99 1.85 17.71
N ASN A 426 -21.29 0.89 18.32
CA ASN A 426 -21.70 0.15 19.52
C ASN A 426 -23.11 -0.46 19.39
N GLN A 427 -23.45 -0.98 18.21
CA GLN A 427 -24.75 -1.59 17.90
C GLN A 427 -24.60 -3.07 17.55
N GLU A 428 -25.16 -3.95 18.39
CA GLU A 428 -25.21 -5.40 18.18
C GLU A 428 -25.70 -5.78 16.77
N LYS A 429 -26.85 -5.22 16.37
CA LYS A 429 -27.47 -5.54 15.07
C LYS A 429 -26.58 -5.15 13.89
N ALA A 430 -25.84 -4.04 14.01
CA ALA A 430 -24.91 -3.60 12.97
C ALA A 430 -23.72 -4.56 12.88
N LEU A 431 -23.17 -4.97 14.03
CA LEU A 431 -22.04 -5.90 14.07
C LEU A 431 -22.42 -7.28 13.54
N ARG A 432 -23.56 -7.85 13.94
CA ARG A 432 -24.06 -9.13 13.43
C ARG A 432 -24.21 -9.11 11.91
N LYS A 433 -24.72 -8.00 11.36
CA LYS A 433 -24.80 -7.80 9.90
C LYS A 433 -23.42 -7.71 9.25
N ALA A 434 -22.51 -6.94 9.83
CA ALA A 434 -21.16 -6.78 9.29
C ALA A 434 -20.40 -8.11 9.22
N ILE A 435 -20.45 -8.92 10.30
CA ILE A 435 -19.83 -10.25 10.33
C ILE A 435 -20.51 -11.20 9.33
N ALA A 436 -21.83 -11.10 9.14
CA ALA A 436 -22.56 -11.98 8.23
C ALA A 436 -22.11 -11.84 6.76
N VAL A 437 -21.59 -10.68 6.37
CA VAL A 437 -21.03 -10.41 5.02
C VAL A 437 -19.74 -11.23 4.79
N ALA A 438 -18.96 -11.50 5.84
CA ALA A 438 -17.74 -12.27 5.71
C ALA A 438 -18.04 -13.76 5.42
N PRO A 439 -17.25 -14.42 4.55
CA PRO A 439 -17.38 -15.85 4.25
C PRO A 439 -17.42 -16.72 5.51
N ARG A 440 -18.21 -17.80 5.47
CA ARG A 440 -18.20 -18.82 6.55
C ARG A 440 -16.75 -19.31 6.74
N GLY A 441 -16.31 -19.44 7.99
CA GLY A 441 -14.92 -19.77 8.35
C GLY A 441 -13.97 -18.58 8.53
N ARG A 442 -14.23 -17.41 7.91
CA ARG A 442 -13.39 -16.20 8.08
C ARG A 442 -13.94 -15.17 9.06
N ARG A 443 -15.18 -15.36 9.53
CA ARG A 443 -15.88 -14.45 10.45
C ARG A 443 -15.11 -14.17 11.75
N ALA A 444 -14.48 -15.19 12.31
CA ALA A 444 -13.67 -15.03 13.52
C ALA A 444 -12.40 -14.22 13.22
N THR A 445 -11.74 -14.47 12.09
CA THR A 445 -10.58 -13.70 11.64
C THR A 445 -10.91 -12.22 11.48
N GLU A 446 -12.01 -11.89 10.82
CA GLU A 446 -12.46 -10.48 10.64
C GLU A 446 -12.77 -9.75 11.96
N LEU A 447 -13.08 -10.50 13.02
CA LEU A 447 -13.30 -9.96 14.38
C LEU A 447 -12.02 -9.85 15.20
N LEU A 448 -11.04 -10.71 14.93
CA LEU A 448 -9.83 -10.85 15.73
C LEU A 448 -8.66 -10.09 15.12
N GLU A 449 -8.65 -9.87 13.82
CA GLU A 449 -7.52 -9.30 13.11
C GLU A 449 -7.97 -8.45 11.91
N ILE A 450 -7.64 -7.17 11.97
CA ILE A 450 -7.53 -6.28 10.82
C ILE A 450 -6.05 -6.01 10.63
N ARG A 451 -5.52 -6.34 9.45
CA ARG A 451 -4.10 -6.16 9.12
C ARG A 451 -3.93 -5.08 8.06
N VAL A 452 -3.01 -4.15 8.31
CA VAL A 452 -2.57 -3.12 7.37
C VAL A 452 -1.05 -3.13 7.34
N GLY A 453 -0.47 -3.62 6.24
CA GLY A 453 0.97 -3.88 6.14
C GLY A 453 1.43 -4.87 7.22
N THR A 454 2.44 -4.48 8.01
CA THR A 454 2.96 -5.29 9.13
C THR A 454 2.21 -5.06 10.44
N GLN A 455 1.27 -4.11 10.48
CA GLN A 455 0.52 -3.76 11.68
C GLN A 455 -0.84 -4.44 11.69
N SER A 456 -1.31 -4.78 12.88
CA SER A 456 -2.66 -5.31 13.05
C SER A 456 -3.33 -4.75 14.31
N ILE A 457 -4.66 -4.74 14.26
CA ILE A 457 -5.52 -4.40 15.38
C ILE A 457 -6.62 -5.44 15.49
N SER A 458 -6.99 -5.79 16.71
CA SER A 458 -8.13 -6.69 16.95
C SER A 458 -9.40 -5.86 17.17
N PRO A 459 -10.38 -5.90 16.25
CA PRO A 459 -11.65 -5.21 16.47
C PRO A 459 -12.33 -5.64 17.78
N LEU A 460 -12.30 -6.93 18.12
CA LEU A 460 -12.86 -7.42 19.39
C LEU A 460 -12.16 -6.79 20.60
N PHE A 461 -10.83 -6.78 20.62
CA PHE A 461 -10.08 -6.17 21.73
C PHE A 461 -10.36 -4.67 21.80
N TRP A 462 -10.41 -3.99 20.65
CA TRP A 462 -10.79 -2.58 20.57
C TRP A 462 -12.19 -2.32 21.14
N ALA A 463 -13.17 -3.18 20.84
CA ALA A 463 -14.52 -3.05 21.39
C ALA A 463 -14.53 -3.14 22.91
N ILE A 464 -13.70 -4.01 23.49
CA ILE A 464 -13.54 -4.14 24.95
C ILE A 464 -12.87 -2.88 25.53
N GLU A 465 -11.75 -2.45 24.95
CA GLU A 465 -10.97 -1.30 25.43
C GLU A 465 -11.76 0.02 25.32
N SER A 466 -12.49 0.22 24.22
CA SER A 466 -13.32 1.41 23.97
C SER A 466 -14.63 1.41 24.75
N GLY A 467 -15.00 0.32 25.43
CA GLY A 467 -16.27 0.19 26.13
C GLY A 467 -17.48 -0.02 25.21
N SER A 468 -17.26 -0.44 23.95
CA SER A 468 -18.31 -0.78 22.98
C SER A 468 -18.93 -2.16 23.26
N LEU A 469 -19.37 -2.37 24.51
CA LEU A 469 -19.77 -3.69 25.02
C LEU A 469 -21.12 -4.19 24.50
N ASN A 470 -21.97 -3.32 23.93
CA ASN A 470 -23.23 -3.79 23.35
C ASN A 470 -23.00 -4.66 22.11
N CYS A 471 -21.83 -4.54 21.47
CA CYS A 471 -21.40 -5.43 20.41
C CYS A 471 -21.11 -6.87 20.87
N GLY A 472 -20.93 -7.10 22.18
CA GLY A 472 -20.71 -8.44 22.75
C GLY A 472 -21.98 -9.20 23.16
N LYS A 473 -23.16 -8.60 23.01
CA LYS A 473 -24.48 -9.23 23.22
C LYS A 473 -24.94 -9.91 21.93
#